data_AF-A0A344TJ33-F1
#
_entry.id   AF-A0A344TJ33-F1
#
_cell.length_a   1.000
_cell.length_b   1.000
_cell.length_c   1.000
_cell.angle_alpha   90.00
_cell.angle_beta   90.00
_cell.angle_gamma   90.00
#
_symmetry.space_group_name_H-M   'P 1'
#
loop_
_entity.id
_entity.type
_entity.pdbx_description
1 polymer ?
#
loop_
_entity_poly.entity_id
_entity_poly.type
_entity_poly.pdbx_seq_one_letter_code
_entity_poly.pdbx_strand_id
1 'polypeptide(L)' 'MHENEISQIVVNSCFKIHQKQRQTYLKLTGLKLGLLINFNVPLIKDGIQRIVNRL' A
#
# COMPACT_ATOMS: atom_id res chain seq x y z
N MET A 1 20.04 2.16 17.04
CA MET A 1 19.85 2.64 15.65
C MET A 1 19.45 1.51 14.69
N HIS A 2 19.91 0.26 14.86
CA HIS A 2 19.61 -0.84 13.93
C HIS A 2 18.16 -1.36 13.91
N GLU A 3 17.41 -1.26 15.01
CA GLU A 3 16.06 -1.82 15.09
C GLU A 3 15.04 -1.02 14.25
N ASN A 4 15.11 0.32 14.31
CA ASN A 4 14.23 1.20 13.54
C ASN A 4 14.43 1.07 12.02
N GLU A 5 15.66 0.83 11.56
CA GLU A 5 15.97 0.65 10.14
C GLU A 5 15.35 -0.64 9.60
N ILE A 6 15.42 -1.73 10.37
CA ILE A 6 14.80 -3.00 10.02
C ILE A 6 13.28 -2.85 9.96
N SER A 7 12.67 -2.20 10.95
CA SER A 7 11.22 -1.93 10.93
C SER A 7 10.81 -1.16 9.68
N GLN A 8 11.59 -0.17 9.25
CA GLN A 8 11.30 0.58 8.01
C GLN A 8 11.40 -0.27 6.76
N ILE A 9 12.42 -1.12 6.64
CA ILE A 9 12.58 -2.03 5.49
C ILE A 9 11.42 -3.02 5.41
N VAL A 10 10.98 -3.56 6.55
CA VAL A 10 9.85 -4.50 6.62
C VAL A 10 8.56 -3.81 6.18
N VAL A 11 8.25 -2.64 6.75
CA VAL A 11 7.03 -1.89 6.39
C VAL A 11 7.01 -1.55 4.90
N ASN A 12 8.14 -1.09 4.34
CA ASN A 12 8.24 -0.76 2.92
C ASN A 12 8.07 -1.99 2.02
N SER A 13 8.57 -3.14 2.44
CA SER A 13 8.42 -4.41 1.71
C SER A 13 6.97 -4.90 1.73
N CYS A 14 6.33 -4.89 2.91
CA CYS A 14 4.91 -5.24 3.07
C CYS A 14 4.03 -4.32 2.23
N PHE A 15 4.31 -3.02 2.20
CA PHE A 15 3.54 -2.06 1.42
C PHE A 15 3.51 -2.40 -0.08
N LYS A 16 4.66 -2.79 -0.66
CA LYS A 16 4.74 -3.24 -2.07
C LYS A 16 3.91 -4.51 -2.32
N ILE A 17 3.92 -5.45 -1.39
CA ILE A 17 3.12 -6.69 -1.48
C ILE A 17 1.62 -6.36 -1.43
N HIS A 18 1.19 -5.54 -0.46
CA HIS A 18 -0.20 -5.13 -0.32
C HIS A 18 -0.72 -4.33 -1.51
N GLN A 19 0.15 -3.60 -2.23
CA GLN A 19 -0.22 -2.95 -3.48
C GLN A 19 -0.65 -3.98 -4.54
N LYS A 20 0.16 -5.02 -4.77
CA LYS A 20 -0.16 -6.11 -5.69
C LYS A 20 -1.40 -6.89 -5.23
N GLN A 21 -1.50 -7.18 -3.94
CA GLN A 21 -2.63 -7.92 -3.38
C GLN A 21 -3.96 -7.20 -3.59
N ARG A 22 -4.00 -5.89 -3.35
CA ARG A 22 -5.21 -5.08 -3.58
C ARG A 22 -5.58 -5.01 -5.06
N GLN A 23 -4.60 -4.95 -5.97
CA GLN A 23 -4.89 -5.04 -7.40
C GLN A 23 -5.55 -6.38 -7.76
N THR A 24 -5.12 -7.49 -7.16
CA THR A 24 -5.77 -8.79 -7.30
C THR A 24 -7.20 -8.76 -6.77
N TYR A 25 -7.43 -8.23 -5.56
CA TYR A 25 -8.79 -8.13 -5.02
C TYR A 25 -9.70 -7.25 -5.86
N LEU A 26 -9.22 -6.12 -6.40
CA LEU A 26 -10.00 -5.29 -7.32
C LEU A 26 -10.39 -6.06 -8.59
N LYS A 27 -9.47 -6.84 -9.16
CA LYS A 27 -9.77 -7.70 -10.31
C LYS A 27 -10.82 -8.76 -9.99
N LEU A 28 -10.69 -9.43 -8.84
CA LEU A 28 -11.60 -10.50 -8.41
C LEU A 28 -13.00 -9.97 -8.06
N THR A 29 -13.07 -8.77 -7.47
CA THR A 29 -14.34 -8.15 -7.05
C THR A 29 -14.99 -7.32 -8.15
N GLY A 30 -14.30 -7.07 -9.27
CA GLY A 30 -14.77 -6.20 -10.35
C GLY A 30 -14.82 -4.70 -9.99
N LEU A 31 -14.32 -4.31 -8.81
CA LEU A 31 -14.29 -2.92 -8.38
C LEU A 31 -13.24 -2.13 -9.17
N LYS A 32 -13.58 -0.90 -9.58
CA LYS A 32 -12.72 -0.06 -10.43
C LYS A 32 -11.61 0.66 -9.67
N LEU A 33 -11.79 0.88 -8.37
CA LEU A 33 -10.93 1.69 -7.53
C LEU A 33 -10.73 1.06 -6.16
N GLY A 34 -9.54 1.21 -5.60
CA GLY A 34 -9.23 0.86 -4.22
C GLY A 34 -8.22 1.81 -3.60
N LEU A 35 -8.24 1.91 -2.27
CA LEU A 35 -7.34 2.76 -1.50
C LEU A 35 -6.35 1.91 -0.69
N LEU A 36 -5.07 2.27 -0.78
CA LEU A 36 -3.98 1.77 0.04
C LEU A 36 -3.50 2.92 0.91
N ILE A 37 -3.35 2.71 2.22
CA ILE A 37 -2.87 3.76 3.13
C ILE A 37 -1.63 3.24 3.86
N ASN A 38 -0.53 3.98 3.73
CA ASN A 38 0.64 3.86 4.59
C ASN A 38 0.50 4.86 5.74
N PHE A 39 0.43 4.40 6.98
CA PHE A 39 0.39 5.28 8.16
C PHE A 39 1.79 5.64 8.67
N ASN A 40 2.82 4.97 8.19
CA ASN A 40 4.20 5.17 8.60
C ASN A 40 4.87 6.24 7.70
N VAL A 41 4.24 7.41 7.62
CA VAL A 41 4.73 8.60 6.92
C VAL A 41 4.40 9.85 7.75
N PRO A 42 5.17 10.95 7.65
CA PRO A 42 4.92 12.16 8.43
C PRO A 42 3.56 12.81 8.17
N LEU A 43 3.07 12.73 6.93
CA LEU A 43 1.78 13.28 6.52
C LEU A 43 0.94 12.20 5.86
N ILE A 44 -0.30 11.99 6.33
CA ILE A 44 -1.21 10.95 5.82
C ILE A 44 -1.46 11.08 4.32
N LYS A 45 -1.54 12.30 3.79
CA LYS A 45 -1.74 12.56 2.36
C LYS A 45 -0.66 11.89 1.48
N ASP A 46 0.57 11.76 1.99
CA ASP A 46 1.70 11.16 1.26
C ASP A 46 1.67 9.62 1.33
N GLY A 47 0.92 9.07 2.29
CA GLY A 47 0.74 7.63 2.49
C GLY A 47 -0.45 7.06 1.72
N ILE A 48 -1.34 7.90 1.18
CA ILE A 48 -2.52 7.46 0.44
C ILE A 48 -2.14 7.16 -1.01
N GLN A 49 -2.43 5.93 -1.45
CA GLN A 49 -2.29 5.51 -2.83
C GLN A 49 -3.62 4.98 -3.37
N ARG A 50 -4.03 5.50 -4.53
CA ARG A 50 -5.20 5.03 -5.28
C ARG A 50 -4.76 3.96 -6.27
N ILE A 51 -5.38 2.79 -6.20
CA ILE A 51 -5.16 1.69 -7.14
C ILE A 51 -6.33 1.65 -8.11
N VAL A 52 -6.01 1.59 -9.40
CA VAL A 52 -6.99 1.60 -10.49
C VAL A 52 -7.08 0.22 -11.12
N ASN A 53 -8.31 -0.24 -11.36
CA ASN A 53 -8.62 -1.47 -12.06
C ASN A 53 -9.61 -1.19 -13.20
N ARG A 54 -9.08 -0.99 -14.42
CA ARG A 54 -9.87 -0.77 -15.64
C ARG A 54 -10.93 0.35 -15.48
N LEU A 55 -10.47 1.52 -15.03
CA LEU A 55 -11.26 2.75 -15.02
C LEU A 55 -11.21 3.41 -16.40
#